data_AF-A0A7C7UBL9-F1
#
_entry.id   AF-A0A7C7UBL9-F1
#
_cell.length_a   1.000
_cell.length_b   1.000
_cell.length_c   1.000
_cell.angle_alpha   90.00
_cell.angle_beta   90.00
_cell.angle_gamma   90.00
#
_symmetry.space_group_name_H-M   'P 1'
#
loop_
_entity.id
_entity.type
_entity.pdbx_description
1 polymer ?
#
loop_
_entity_poly.entity_id
_entity_poly.type
_entity_poly.pdbx_seq_one_letter_code
_entity_poly.pdbx_strand_id
1 'polypeptide(L)'
;PEKLLARVVRSSSCTVKIEELDLVVNPGGNSTGYVSNVEGVMNRFVDVINMVLRDVQNEALQHAAEGIDEGIEETMQAIDKLETMLNTIESLKKDDSEPITLELLDPNGHSMIIHEDSVERELSDTELVELPVGPDPPVLSTDE
;
A
#
# COMPACT_ATOMS: atom_id res chain seq x y z
N PRO A 1 2.71 10.75 15.56
CA PRO A 1 3.44 11.57 14.57
C PRO A 1 4.93 11.23 14.37
N GLU A 2 5.72 11.09 15.44
CA GLU A 2 7.18 10.86 15.33
C GLU A 2 7.55 9.62 14.50
N LYS A 3 6.79 8.52 14.64
CA LYS A 3 6.97 7.29 13.87
C LYS A 3 6.91 7.49 12.35
N LEU A 4 6.26 8.55 11.86
CA LEU A 4 6.21 8.88 10.44
C LEU A 4 7.61 9.22 9.88
N LEU A 5 8.54 9.64 10.73
CA LEU A 5 9.92 9.95 10.36
C LEU A 5 10.82 8.71 10.26
N ALA A 6 10.38 7.57 10.81
CA ALA A 6 11.13 6.32 10.79
C ALA A 6 11.55 5.96 9.37
N ARG A 7 12.82 5.57 9.19
CA ARG A 7 13.35 5.22 7.86
C ARG A 7 12.81 3.87 7.42
N VAL A 8 12.48 3.78 6.14
CA VAL A 8 11.98 2.56 5.50
C VAL A 8 12.92 2.20 4.35
N VAL A 9 13.43 0.98 4.37
CA VAL A 9 14.05 0.31 3.24
C VAL A 9 13.03 -0.69 2.73
N ARG A 10 12.60 -0.55 1.48
CA ARG A 10 11.69 -1.52 0.83
C ARG A 10 12.39 -2.12 -0.37
N SER A 11 12.44 -3.45 -0.44
CA SER A 11 12.98 -4.18 -1.58
C SER A 11 11.97 -4.31 -2.72
N SER A 12 12.41 -4.78 -3.88
CA SER A 12 11.53 -5.04 -5.03
C SER A 12 10.55 -6.19 -4.79
N SER A 13 10.85 -7.16 -3.92
CA SER A 13 10.02 -8.32 -3.58
C SER A 13 9.07 -8.09 -2.40
N CYS A 14 9.18 -6.95 -1.72
CA CYS A 14 8.38 -6.67 -0.54
C CYS A 14 6.91 -6.41 -0.88
N THR A 15 6.02 -7.07 -0.16
CA THR A 15 4.61 -6.67 -0.04
C THR A 15 4.48 -5.70 1.12
N VAL A 16 3.74 -4.60 0.92
CA VAL A 16 3.49 -3.59 1.96
C VAL A 16 2.02 -3.68 2.36
N LYS A 17 1.73 -3.78 3.66
CA LYS A 17 0.38 -3.99 4.17
C LYS A 17 0.04 -3.06 5.33
N ILE A 18 -1.22 -2.61 5.37
CA ILE A 18 -1.82 -1.84 6.46
C ILE A 18 -3.18 -2.48 6.77
N GLU A 19 -3.25 -3.26 7.85
CA GLU A 19 -4.44 -4.05 8.18
C GLU A 19 -5.65 -3.18 8.45
N GLU A 20 -5.48 -2.10 9.22
CA GLU A 20 -6.57 -1.23 9.65
C GLU A 20 -7.24 -0.49 8.48
N LEU A 21 -6.54 -0.37 7.36
CA LEU A 21 -7.04 0.24 6.13
C LEU A 21 -7.41 -0.78 5.05
N ASP A 22 -7.24 -2.08 5.30
CA ASP A 22 -7.47 -3.13 4.29
C ASP A 22 -6.66 -2.86 3.00
N LEU A 23 -5.41 -2.40 3.17
CA LEU A 23 -4.52 -2.03 2.08
C LEU A 23 -3.36 -3.02 1.96
N VAL A 24 -3.18 -3.58 0.76
CA VAL A 24 -2.07 -4.47 0.41
C VAL A 24 -1.48 -4.05 -0.93
N VAL A 25 -0.17 -3.83 -0.97
CA VAL A 25 0.58 -3.52 -2.19
C VAL A 25 1.59 -4.61 -2.44
N ASN A 26 1.24 -5.48 -3.37
CA ASN A 26 2.13 -6.53 -3.85
C ASN A 26 3.22 -5.95 -4.77
N PRO A 27 4.42 -6.55 -4.82
CA PRO A 27 5.41 -6.23 -5.84
C PRO A 27 4.87 -6.52 -7.25
N GLY A 28 4.99 -5.53 -8.14
CA GLY A 28 4.67 -5.67 -9.57
C GLY A 28 5.89 -5.99 -10.43
N GLY A 29 5.69 -6.17 -11.74
CA GLY A 29 6.75 -6.55 -12.68
C GLY A 29 7.91 -5.55 -12.82
N ASN A 30 7.65 -4.27 -12.55
CA ASN A 30 8.64 -3.20 -12.54
C ASN A 30 8.92 -2.68 -11.12
N SER A 31 8.63 -3.49 -10.10
CA SER A 31 8.86 -3.11 -8.71
C SER A 31 10.35 -2.87 -8.47
N THR A 32 10.70 -1.68 -8.01
CA THR A 32 12.07 -1.33 -7.61
C THR A 32 12.14 -1.08 -6.12
N GLY A 33 13.29 -1.42 -5.52
CA GLY A 33 13.55 -1.08 -4.13
C GLY A 33 13.74 0.43 -3.96
N TYR A 34 13.42 0.95 -2.79
CA TYR A 34 13.63 2.35 -2.44
C TYR A 34 13.94 2.54 -0.96
N VAL A 35 14.56 3.69 -0.65
CA VAL A 35 14.78 4.13 0.72
C VAL A 35 13.98 5.41 0.97
N SER A 36 13.07 5.38 1.95
CA SER A 36 12.16 6.46 2.28
C SER A 36 11.97 6.55 3.81
N ASN A 37 10.85 7.12 4.24
CA ASN A 37 10.37 7.07 5.62
C ASN A 37 8.89 6.61 5.62
N VAL A 38 8.33 6.34 6.80
CA VAL A 38 6.94 5.90 6.93
C VAL A 38 5.98 6.92 6.31
N GLU A 39 6.19 8.23 6.49
CA GLU A 39 5.39 9.27 5.84
C GLU A 39 5.40 9.15 4.32
N GLY A 40 6.58 8.94 3.73
CA GLY A 40 6.73 8.77 2.29
C GLY A 40 6.06 7.51 1.77
N VAL A 41 5.98 6.44 2.57
CA VAL A 41 5.18 5.26 2.23
C VAL A 41 3.69 5.61 2.27
N MET A 42 3.22 6.28 3.33
CA MET A 42 1.82 6.72 3.44
C MET A 42 1.39 7.65 2.30
N ASN A 43 2.23 8.60 1.90
CA ASN A 43 1.93 9.50 0.79
C ASN A 43 1.75 8.74 -0.54
N ARG A 44 2.49 7.64 -0.76
CA ARG A 44 2.28 6.79 -1.94
C ARG A 44 0.92 6.11 -1.92
N PHE A 45 0.44 5.67 -0.75
CA PHE A 45 -0.93 5.17 -0.61
C PHE A 45 -1.96 6.27 -0.88
N VAL A 46 -1.75 7.47 -0.35
CA VAL A 46 -2.62 8.64 -0.60
C VAL A 46 -2.72 8.95 -2.09
N ASP A 47 -1.61 8.90 -2.83
CA ASP A 47 -1.62 9.14 -4.28
C ASP A 47 -2.46 8.10 -5.04
N VAL A 48 -2.31 6.82 -4.68
CA VAL A 48 -3.08 5.71 -5.28
C VAL A 48 -4.56 5.82 -4.92
N ILE A 49 -4.89 6.06 -3.65
CA ILE A 49 -6.28 6.20 -3.19
C ILE A 49 -6.95 7.38 -3.91
N ASN A 50 -6.28 8.51 -4.06
CA ASN A 50 -6.81 9.66 -4.81
C ASN A 50 -7.00 9.37 -6.30
N MET A 51 -6.16 8.53 -6.91
CA MET A 51 -6.34 8.10 -8.29
C MET A 51 -7.62 7.28 -8.44
N VAL A 52 -7.78 6.25 -7.60
CA VAL A 52 -8.97 5.38 -7.61
C VAL A 52 -10.23 6.18 -7.28
N LEU A 53 -10.17 7.10 -6.30
CA LEU A 53 -11.29 7.95 -5.93
C LEU A 53 -11.78 8.78 -7.13
N ARG A 54 -10.86 9.37 -7.91
CA ARG A 54 -11.23 10.11 -9.13
C ARG A 54 -11.88 9.22 -10.18
N ASP A 55 -11.38 8.00 -10.36
CA ASP A 55 -11.93 7.05 -11.34
C ASP A 55 -13.37 6.65 -10.96
N VAL A 56 -13.60 6.30 -9.70
CA VAL A 56 -14.91 5.94 -9.15
C VAL A 56 -15.88 7.13 -9.21
N GLN A 57 -15.43 8.34 -8.90
CA GLN A 57 -16.24 9.55 -9.04
C GLN A 57 -16.65 9.83 -10.49
N ASN A 58 -15.74 9.61 -11.45
CA ASN A 58 -16.06 9.76 -12.87
C ASN A 58 -17.08 8.73 -13.34
N GLU A 59 -16.97 7.48 -12.88
CA GLU A 59 -17.96 6.42 -13.14
C GLU A 59 -19.35 6.82 -12.59
N ALA A 60 -19.40 7.32 -11.35
CA ALA A 60 -20.65 7.81 -10.75
C ALA A 60 -21.32 8.90 -11.60
N LEU A 61 -20.52 9.87 -12.08
CA LEU A 61 -21.00 10.95 -12.94
C LEU A 61 -21.51 10.42 -14.28
N GLN A 62 -20.85 9.42 -14.84
CA GLN A 62 -21.27 8.80 -16.10
C GLN A 62 -22.59 8.05 -15.93
N HIS A 63 -22.74 7.25 -14.87
CA HIS A 63 -24.00 6.57 -14.56
C HIS A 63 -25.16 7.56 -14.38
N ALA A 64 -24.92 8.67 -13.67
CA ALA A 64 -25.91 9.73 -13.50
C ALA A 64 -26.30 10.41 -14.82
N ALA A 65 -25.35 10.61 -15.74
CA ALA A 65 -25.61 11.21 -17.06
C ALA A 65 -26.37 10.26 -18.00
N GLU A 66 -26.11 8.95 -17.91
CA GLU A 66 -26.74 7.91 -18.73
C GLU A 66 -28.06 7.39 -18.14
N GLY A 67 -28.41 7.79 -16.90
CA GLY A 67 -29.61 7.33 -16.20
C GLY A 67 -29.55 5.87 -15.78
N ILE A 68 -28.33 5.37 -15.51
CA ILE A 68 -28.08 4.00 -15.06
C ILE A 68 -28.16 3.98 -13.53
N ASP A 69 -29.21 3.38 -12.99
CA ASP A 69 -29.39 3.24 -11.53
C ASP A 69 -28.62 2.03 -10.95
N GLU A 70 -28.11 1.14 -11.80
CA GLU A 70 -27.33 -0.04 -11.39
C GLU A 70 -25.93 0.37 -10.91
N GLY A 71 -25.49 -0.18 -9.78
CA GLY A 71 -24.15 0.07 -9.23
C GLY A 71 -23.97 1.40 -8.49
N ILE A 72 -24.91 2.35 -8.54
CA ILE A 72 -24.78 3.66 -7.85
C ILE A 72 -24.48 3.49 -6.36
N GLU A 73 -25.19 2.60 -5.67
CA GLU A 73 -24.99 2.36 -4.24
C GLU A 73 -23.57 1.84 -3.96
N GLU A 74 -23.06 0.93 -4.79
CA GLU A 74 -21.71 0.38 -4.67
C GLU A 74 -20.65 1.46 -4.91
N THR A 75 -20.85 2.31 -5.93
CA THR A 75 -19.97 3.44 -6.24
C THR A 75 -19.92 4.44 -5.07
N MET A 76 -21.07 4.77 -4.49
CA MET A 76 -21.16 5.67 -3.33
C MET A 76 -20.48 5.08 -2.10
N GLN A 77 -20.67 3.78 -1.82
CA GLN A 77 -19.99 3.08 -0.74
C GLN A 77 -18.47 3.05 -0.95
N ALA A 78 -18.02 2.85 -2.19
CA ALA A 78 -16.60 2.87 -2.51
C ALA A 78 -15.98 4.26 -2.27
N ILE A 79 -16.67 5.34 -2.67
CA ILE A 79 -16.25 6.73 -2.41
C ILE A 79 -16.11 6.96 -0.90
N ASP A 80 -17.12 6.62 -0.10
CA ASP A 80 -17.09 6.80 1.35
C ASP A 80 -15.95 6.01 2.03
N LYS A 81 -15.70 4.78 1.57
CA LYS A 81 -14.57 3.96 2.06
C LYS A 81 -13.22 4.65 1.75
N LEU A 82 -13.04 5.14 0.52
CA LEU A 82 -11.79 5.79 0.09
C LEU A 82 -11.55 7.12 0.84
N GLU A 83 -12.59 7.94 1.02
CA GLU A 83 -12.52 9.18 1.79
C GLU A 83 -12.19 8.90 3.27
N THR A 84 -12.78 7.86 3.85
CA THR A 84 -12.44 7.41 5.20
C THR A 84 -10.97 7.01 5.32
N MET A 85 -10.44 6.24 4.36
CA MET A 85 -9.01 5.88 4.36
C MET A 85 -8.10 7.12 4.29
N LEU A 86 -8.42 8.10 3.44
CA LEU A 86 -7.65 9.34 3.32
C LEU A 86 -7.65 10.12 4.64
N ASN A 87 -8.81 10.25 5.28
CA ASN A 87 -8.96 10.92 6.56
C ASN A 87 -8.15 10.22 7.66
N THR A 88 -8.18 8.89 7.70
CA THR A 88 -7.37 8.11 8.66
C THR A 88 -5.88 8.37 8.46
N ILE A 89 -5.38 8.29 7.22
CA ILE A 89 -3.95 8.55 6.93
C ILE A 89 -3.55 9.98 7.29
N GLU A 90 -4.38 10.97 6.95
CA GLU A 90 -4.11 12.37 7.29
C GLU A 90 -4.08 12.58 8.82
N SER A 91 -4.96 11.91 9.55
CA SER A 91 -5.05 12.02 11.01
C SER A 91 -3.76 11.60 11.72
N LEU A 92 -2.96 10.69 11.16
CA LEU A 92 -1.70 10.19 11.75
C LEU A 92 -0.65 11.29 12.03
N LYS A 93 -0.81 12.45 11.39
CA LYS A 93 0.01 13.64 11.61
C LYS A 93 -0.32 14.35 12.93
N LYS A 94 -1.45 14.02 13.56
CA LYS A 94 -1.92 14.58 14.84
C LYS A 94 -1.53 13.65 16.00
N ASP A 95 -1.33 14.22 17.18
CA ASP A 95 -0.90 13.48 18.37
C ASP A 95 -1.97 12.53 18.92
N ASP A 96 -3.25 12.80 18.66
CA ASP A 96 -4.41 12.04 19.14
C ASP A 96 -5.03 11.16 18.04
N SER A 97 -4.16 10.56 17.21
CA SER A 97 -4.60 9.67 16.13
C SER A 97 -4.69 8.23 16.60
N GLU A 98 -5.68 7.51 16.06
CA GLU A 98 -5.74 6.06 16.20
C GLU A 98 -4.50 5.44 15.53
N PRO A 99 -3.80 4.52 16.22
CA PRO A 99 -2.60 3.89 15.66
C PRO A 99 -2.97 2.95 14.51
N ILE A 100 -2.06 2.87 13.54
CA ILE A 100 -2.12 1.88 12.46
C ILE A 100 -0.82 1.07 12.41
N THR A 101 -0.88 -0.09 11.78
CA THR A 101 0.23 -1.02 11.66
C THR A 101 0.73 -1.07 10.22
N LEU A 102 1.99 -0.68 10.01
CA LEU A 102 2.67 -0.84 8.72
C LEU A 102 3.50 -2.12 8.74
N GLU A 103 3.14 -3.09 7.89
CA GLU A 103 3.85 -4.34 7.73
C GLU A 103 4.65 -4.36 6.41
N LEU A 104 5.91 -4.81 6.50
CA LEU A 104 6.74 -5.14 5.35
C LEU A 104 6.93 -6.66 5.31
N LEU A 105 6.30 -7.31 4.35
CA LEU A 105 6.38 -8.76 4.15
C LEU A 105 7.30 -9.02 2.95
N ASP A 106 8.57 -9.29 3.22
CA ASP A 106 9.59 -9.46 2.18
C ASP A 106 10.17 -10.89 2.17
N PRO A 107 9.78 -11.74 1.20
CA PRO A 107 10.28 -13.10 1.09
C PRO A 107 11.81 -13.21 0.97
N ASN A 108 12.48 -12.16 0.49
CA ASN A 108 13.94 -12.14 0.34
C ASN A 108 14.67 -11.48 1.51
N GLY A 109 13.95 -10.95 2.51
CA GLY A 109 14.56 -10.38 3.72
C GLY A 109 15.40 -9.11 3.51
N HIS A 110 15.12 -8.31 2.47
CA HIS A 110 15.89 -7.10 2.14
C HIS A 110 15.16 -5.79 2.50
N SER A 111 14.07 -5.88 3.26
CA SER A 111 13.24 -4.74 3.67
C SER A 111 13.32 -4.54 5.18
N MET A 112 13.25 -3.28 5.62
CA MET A 112 13.42 -2.93 7.03
C MET A 112 12.75 -1.60 7.37
N ILE A 113 12.13 -1.54 8.55
CA ILE A 113 11.74 -0.28 9.20
C ILE A 113 12.75 0.00 10.32
N ILE A 114 13.47 1.12 10.22
CA ILE A 114 14.50 1.51 11.18
C ILE A 114 13.86 2.41 12.25
N HIS A 115 13.31 1.78 13.29
CA HIS A 115 12.71 2.41 14.45
C HIS A 115 12.74 1.45 15.64
N GLU A 116 12.79 1.94 16.88
CA GLU A 116 12.84 1.08 18.06
C GLU A 116 11.55 0.29 18.30
N ASP A 117 10.40 0.86 17.94
CA ASP A 117 9.10 0.18 17.99
C ASP A 117 8.85 -0.80 16.84
N SER A 118 9.78 -0.99 15.90
CA SER A 118 9.60 -1.99 14.85
C SER A 118 9.86 -3.39 15.39
N VAL A 119 9.03 -4.35 14.97
CA VAL A 119 9.18 -5.76 15.35
C VAL A 119 9.61 -6.54 14.12
N GLU A 120 10.79 -7.14 14.18
CA GLU A 120 11.30 -8.04 13.15
C GLU A 120 10.91 -9.49 13.48
N ARG A 121 10.44 -10.21 12.47
CA ARG A 121 10.14 -11.63 12.57
C ARG A 121 10.41 -12.32 11.24
N GLU A 122 10.66 -13.61 11.30
CA GLU A 122 10.69 -14.47 10.12
C GLU A 122 9.27 -14.66 9.55
N LEU A 123 9.19 -14.82 8.24
CA LEU A 123 7.97 -15.25 7.57
C LEU A 123 7.76 -16.76 7.79
N SER A 124 6.53 -17.17 7.99
CA SER A 124 6.15 -18.58 8.04
C SER A 124 6.22 -19.23 6.66
N ASP A 125 6.34 -20.56 6.62
CA ASP A 125 6.33 -21.33 5.36
C ASP A 125 5.08 -21.05 4.52
N THR A 126 3.93 -20.84 5.16
CA THR A 126 2.67 -20.49 4.48
C THR A 126 2.74 -19.10 3.86
N GLU A 127 3.27 -18.11 4.57
CA GLU A 127 3.42 -16.75 4.04
C GLU A 127 4.39 -16.72 2.86
N LEU A 128 5.50 -17.47 2.93
CA LEU A 128 6.47 -17.55 1.84
C LEU A 128 5.88 -18.12 0.55
N VAL A 129 4.91 -19.03 0.65
CA VAL A 129 4.23 -19.61 -0.51
C VAL A 129 3.17 -18.66 -1.09
N GLU A 130 2.50 -17.89 -0.23
CA GLU A 130 1.42 -16.99 -0.64
C GLU A 130 1.92 -15.64 -1.15
N LEU A 131 3.05 -15.16 -0.64
CA LEU A 131 3.57 -13.84 -0.99
C LEU A 131 4.18 -13.84 -2.40
N PRO A 132 3.75 -12.92 -3.28
CA PRO A 132 4.36 -12.78 -4.58
C PRO A 132 5.76 -12.16 -4.44
N VAL A 133 6.75 -12.73 -5.13
CA VAL A 133 8.15 -12.22 -5.12
C VAL A 133 8.47 -11.25 -6.26
N GLY A 134 7.49 -10.99 -7.15
CA GLY A 134 7.73 -10.34 -8.44
C GLY A 134 8.38 -11.28 -9.45
N PRO A 135 8.51 -10.89 -10.72
CA PRO A 135 9.16 -11.73 -11.73
C PRO A 135 10.67 -11.81 -11.48
N ASP A 136 11.26 -12.97 -11.80
CA ASP A 136 12.71 -13.11 -11.77
C ASP A 136 13.36 -12.10 -12.74
N PRO A 137 14.43 -11.40 -12.31
CA PRO A 137 15.18 -10.56 -13.21
C PRO A 137 15.71 -11.44 -14.37
N PRO A 138 15.61 -10.98 -15.63
CA PRO A 138 16.09 -11.75 -16.76
C PRO A 138 17.60 -12.00 -16.60
N VAL A 139 17.98 -13.26 -16.47
CA VAL A 139 19.39 -13.67 -16.46
C VAL A 139 19.87 -13.60 -17.91
N LEU A 140 20.53 -12.50 -18.28
CA LEU A 140 21.28 -12.44 -19.53
C LEU A 140 22.55 -13.28 -19.33
N SER A 141 22.52 -14.54 -19.76
CA SER A 141 23.73 -15.34 -19.89
C SER A 141 24.66 -14.65 -20.89
N THR A 142 25.78 -14.12 -20.42
CA THR A 142 26.90 -13.71 -21.28
C THR A 142 27.66 -14.96 -21.71
N ASP A 143 27.00 -15.86 -22.44
CA ASP A 143 27.68 -16.91 -23.18
C ASP A 143 27.80 -16.42 -24.62
N GLU A 144 29.02 -16.01 -24.99
CA GLU A 144 29.47 -15.93 -26.39
C GLU A 144 29.61 -17.34 -27.00
#